data_AF-A0A9X7Z6K3-F1
#
_entry.id   AF-A0A9X7Z6K3-F1
#
_cell.length_a   1.000
_cell.length_b   1.000
_cell.length_c   1.000
_cell.angle_alpha   90.00
_cell.angle_beta   90.00
_cell.angle_gamma   90.00
#
_symmetry.space_group_name_H-M   'P 1'
#
loop_
_entity.id
_entity.type
_entity.pdbx_description
1 polymer ?
#
loop_
_entity_poly.entity_id
_entity_poly.type
_entity_poly.pdbx_seq_one_letter_code
_entity_poly.pdbx_strand_id
1 'polypeptide(L)'
;MEGRKTKRTEMARGLIQEFLMKKGEGVKVRESDLFEEIKQIDPLITDGVLRGIANKMKGIGGYVPISNVEVVKEGSKSFYFYQGYKFSDGFVGSLQKKLIDFKNELKRDNLWDVSIIGLSSEERRVYLEFVDRFEHLMSMFSFDENE
;
A
#
# COMPACT_ATOMS: atom_id res chain seq x y z
N MET A 1 11.02 -26.01 17.94
CA MET A 1 10.41 -24.95 18.80
C MET A 1 10.41 -23.57 18.14
N GLU A 2 11.31 -23.27 17.20
CA GLU A 2 11.39 -21.95 16.54
C GLU A 2 10.16 -21.62 15.67
N GLY A 3 9.61 -22.58 14.92
CA GLY A 3 8.48 -22.31 14.01
C GLY A 3 7.16 -21.84 14.64
N ARG A 4 6.92 -22.08 15.95
CA ARG A 4 5.72 -21.57 16.65
C ARG A 4 5.85 -20.11 17.06
N LYS A 5 7.07 -19.65 17.38
CA LYS A 5 7.33 -18.24 17.76
C LYS A 5 7.20 -17.31 16.56
N THR A 6 7.64 -17.77 15.38
CA THR A 6 7.54 -17.01 14.13
C THR A 6 6.08 -16.79 13.71
N LYS A 7 5.24 -17.84 13.78
CA LYS A 7 3.81 -17.74 13.44
C LYS A 7 3.04 -16.74 14.31
N ARG A 8 3.28 -16.72 15.62
CA ARG A 8 2.60 -15.76 16.52
C ARG A 8 3.04 -14.32 16.30
N THR A 9 4.32 -14.12 15.95
CA THR A 9 4.84 -12.79 15.63
C THR A 9 4.17 -12.26 14.36
N GLU A 10 4.07 -13.07 13.31
CA GLU A 10 3.36 -12.70 12.08
C GLU A 10 1.86 -12.44 12.31
N MET A 11 1.21 -13.25 13.15
CA MET A 11 -0.20 -13.03 13.51
C MET A 11 -0.39 -11.70 14.25
N ALA A 12 0.42 -11.43 15.27
CA ALA A 12 0.38 -10.16 16.00
C ALA A 12 0.64 -8.96 15.09
N ARG A 13 1.53 -9.11 14.09
CA ARG A 13 1.77 -8.07 13.08
C ARG A 13 0.51 -7.79 12.26
N GLY A 14 -0.13 -8.83 11.73
CA GLY A 14 -1.38 -8.69 10.97
C GLY A 14 -2.48 -8.02 11.79
N LEU A 15 -2.65 -8.43 13.06
CA LEU A 15 -3.65 -7.85 13.94
C LEU A 15 -3.41 -6.35 14.21
N ILE A 16 -2.17 -5.94 14.47
CA ILE A 16 -1.83 -4.51 14.67
C ILE A 16 -2.19 -3.70 13.41
N GLN A 17 -1.78 -4.19 12.24
CA GLN A 17 -2.04 -3.51 10.98
C GLN A 17 -3.54 -3.39 10.70
N GLU A 18 -4.28 -4.49 10.82
CA GLU A 18 -5.72 -4.51 10.59
C GLU A 18 -6.47 -3.60 11.57
N PHE A 19 -6.09 -3.62 12.84
CA PHE A 19 -6.69 -2.75 13.85
C PHE A 19 -6.48 -1.26 13.52
N LEU A 20 -5.25 -0.86 13.21
CA LEU A 20 -4.94 0.53 12.87
C LEU A 20 -5.60 0.96 11.56
N MET A 21 -5.69 0.07 10.56
CA MET A 21 -6.45 0.32 9.32
C MET A 21 -7.93 0.58 9.61
N LYS A 22 -8.55 -0.18 10.51
CA LYS A 22 -9.96 0.02 10.92
C LYS A 22 -10.19 1.33 11.67
N LYS A 23 -9.18 1.83 12.40
CA LYS A 23 -9.26 3.14 13.07
C LYS A 23 -9.22 4.30 12.08
N GLY A 24 -8.64 4.09 10.91
CA GLY A 24 -8.53 5.09 9.85
C GLY A 24 -7.12 5.68 9.73
N GLU A 25 -6.83 6.21 8.54
CA GLU A 25 -5.55 6.84 8.23
C GLU A 25 -5.29 8.06 9.12
N GLY A 26 -4.06 8.17 9.63
CA GLY A 26 -3.62 9.27 10.50
C GLY A 26 -4.15 9.23 11.93
N VAL A 27 -5.05 8.29 12.27
CA VAL A 27 -5.62 8.19 13.62
C VAL A 27 -4.60 7.60 14.57
N LYS A 28 -4.14 8.44 15.52
CA LYS A 28 -3.17 8.06 16.55
C LYS A 28 -3.83 7.21 17.63
N VAL A 29 -3.34 5.99 17.82
CA VAL A 29 -3.72 5.09 18.91
C VAL A 29 -2.56 4.99 19.89
N ARG A 30 -2.85 5.15 21.19
CA ARG A 30 -1.85 5.01 22.24
C ARG A 30 -1.40 3.54 22.38
N GLU A 31 -0.13 3.32 22.68
CA GLU A 31 0.44 1.97 22.86
C GLU A 31 -0.35 1.07 23.81
N SER A 32 -0.75 1.61 24.97
CA SER A 32 -1.53 0.89 25.98
C SER A 32 -2.81 0.33 25.38
N ASP A 33 -3.54 1.19 24.68
CA ASP A 33 -4.88 0.91 24.17
C ASP A 33 -4.77 -0.08 23.01
N LEU A 34 -3.79 0.11 22.12
CA LEU A 34 -3.48 -0.85 21.06
C LEU A 34 -3.17 -2.23 21.64
N PHE A 35 -2.33 -2.31 22.67
CA PHE A 35 -1.91 -3.61 23.20
C PHE A 35 -3.05 -4.33 23.93
N GLU A 36 -3.90 -3.60 24.65
CA GLU A 36 -5.10 -4.15 25.26
C GLU A 36 -6.03 -4.73 24.21
N GLU A 37 -6.29 -4.00 23.13
CA GLU A 37 -7.16 -4.43 22.02
C GLU A 37 -6.61 -5.70 21.33
N ILE A 38 -5.32 -5.76 21.04
CA ILE A 38 -4.71 -6.95 20.41
C ILE A 38 -4.77 -8.17 21.34
N LYS A 39 -4.61 -7.97 22.65
CA LYS A 39 -4.73 -9.04 23.65
C LYS A 39 -6.17 -9.52 23.86
N GLN A 40 -7.18 -8.67 23.60
CA GLN A 40 -8.57 -9.12 23.59
C GLN A 40 -8.85 -10.08 22.42
N ILE A 41 -8.15 -9.90 21.29
CA ILE A 41 -8.26 -10.79 20.13
C ILE A 41 -7.48 -12.09 20.34
N ASP A 42 -6.22 -11.99 20.79
CA ASP A 42 -5.40 -13.16 21.14
C ASP A 42 -4.68 -12.93 22.48
N PRO A 43 -5.23 -13.45 23.59
CA PRO A 43 -4.65 -13.33 24.93
C PRO A 43 -3.27 -13.99 25.09
N LEU A 44 -2.83 -14.83 24.15
CA LEU A 44 -1.52 -15.47 24.18
C LEU A 44 -0.40 -14.56 23.66
N ILE A 45 -0.74 -13.41 23.06
CA ILE A 45 0.21 -12.39 22.67
C ILE A 45 0.60 -11.58 23.91
N THR A 46 1.89 -11.54 24.22
CA THR A 46 2.39 -10.79 25.38
C THR A 46 2.87 -9.40 24.98
N ASP A 47 2.89 -8.46 25.93
CA ASP A 47 3.43 -7.11 25.73
C ASP A 47 4.88 -7.14 25.21
N GLY A 48 5.67 -8.14 25.61
CA GLY A 48 7.03 -8.33 25.11
C GLY A 48 7.08 -8.61 23.60
N VAL A 49 6.14 -9.40 23.06
CA VAL A 49 6.01 -9.66 21.62
C VAL A 49 5.60 -8.38 20.90
N LEU A 50 4.59 -7.68 21.41
CA LEU A 50 4.09 -6.43 20.82
C LEU A 50 5.16 -5.33 20.80
N ARG A 51 5.90 -5.14 21.90
CA ARG A 51 7.05 -4.23 21.96
C ARG A 51 8.17 -4.66 21.02
N GLY A 52 8.43 -5.96 20.91
CA GLY A 52 9.40 -6.51 19.97
C GLY A 52 9.04 -6.20 18.52
N ILE A 53 7.75 -6.26 18.17
CA ILE A 53 7.23 -5.87 16.86
C ILE A 53 7.33 -4.35 16.65
N ALA A 54 6.88 -3.56 17.63
CA ALA A 54 6.94 -2.10 17.58
C ALA A 54 8.35 -1.54 17.42
N ASN A 55 9.34 -2.11 18.12
CA ASN A 55 10.74 -1.70 17.98
C ASN A 55 11.28 -1.99 16.59
N LYS A 56 10.79 -3.05 15.92
CA LYS A 56 11.20 -3.41 14.56
C LYS A 56 10.54 -2.53 13.48
N MET A 57 9.38 -1.93 13.76
CA MET A 57 8.76 -0.94 12.87
C MET A 57 9.61 0.33 12.68
N LYS A 58 10.53 0.62 13.61
CA LYS A 58 11.43 1.78 13.55
C LYS A 58 12.62 1.63 12.59
N GLY A 59 12.65 0.57 11.77
CA GLY A 59 13.68 0.41 10.73
C GLY A 59 15.09 0.10 11.25
N ILE A 60 15.27 -0.25 12.53
CA ILE A 60 16.58 -0.66 13.05
C ILE A 60 16.74 -2.18 12.90
N GLY A 61 17.44 -2.58 11.83
CA GLY A 61 17.94 -3.93 11.64
C GLY A 61 17.01 -4.88 10.88
N GLY A 62 17.09 -4.88 9.55
CA GLY A 62 16.89 -6.03 8.64
C GLY A 62 15.59 -6.86 8.69
N TYR A 63 14.64 -6.59 9.60
CA TYR A 63 13.36 -7.28 9.67
C TYR A 63 12.29 -6.48 8.92
N VAL A 64 11.41 -7.20 8.21
CA VAL A 64 10.34 -6.61 7.40
C VAL A 64 9.50 -5.68 8.29
N PRO A 65 9.37 -4.38 7.97
CA PRO A 65 8.50 -3.45 8.71
C PRO A 65 7.03 -3.91 8.63
N ILE A 66 6.18 -3.50 9.58
CA ILE A 66 4.73 -3.54 9.30
C ILE A 66 4.47 -2.43 8.30
N SER A 67 4.09 -2.80 7.09
CA SER A 67 3.83 -1.82 6.03
C SER A 67 2.83 -0.78 6.49
N ASN A 68 3.13 0.49 6.23
CA ASN A 68 2.22 1.62 6.42
C ASN A 68 1.75 1.84 7.87
N VAL A 69 2.50 1.39 8.87
CA VAL A 69 2.29 1.75 10.28
C VAL A 69 3.48 2.57 10.76
N GLU A 70 3.20 3.74 11.33
CA GLU A 70 4.22 4.60 11.93
C GLU A 70 4.06 4.74 13.43
N VAL A 71 5.17 5.12 14.07
CA VAL A 71 5.25 5.37 15.50
C VAL A 71 5.75 6.78 15.75
N VAL A 72 4.95 7.58 16.46
CA VAL A 72 5.38 8.89 16.97
C VAL A 72 5.50 8.83 18.50
N LYS A 73 6.52 9.50 19.05
CA LYS A 73 6.66 9.71 20.48
C LYS A 73 6.25 11.12 20.86
N GLU A 74 5.35 11.23 21.83
CA GLU A 74 4.94 12.50 22.41
C GLU A 74 5.22 12.44 23.92
N GLY A 75 6.35 13.02 24.32
CA GLY A 75 6.89 12.85 25.68
C GLY A 75 7.30 11.40 25.97
N SER A 76 6.76 10.84 27.05
CA SER A 76 6.98 9.45 27.45
C SER A 76 6.03 8.45 26.79
N LYS A 77 5.08 8.92 25.96
CA LYS A 77 4.04 8.08 25.35
C LYS A 77 4.39 7.77 23.90
N SER A 78 4.12 6.54 23.47
CA SER A 78 4.19 6.09 22.07
C SER A 78 2.79 6.03 21.48
N PHE A 79 2.65 6.50 20.24
CA PHE A 79 1.42 6.42 19.46
C PHE A 79 1.69 5.74 18.13
N TYR A 80 0.79 4.88 17.73
CA TYR A 80 0.83 4.10 16.49
C TYR A 80 -0.32 4.56 15.60
N PHE A 81 -0.06 4.71 14.31
CA PHE A 81 -1.11 5.06 13.35
C PHE A 81 -0.84 4.43 11.99
N TYR A 82 -1.92 4.16 11.27
CA TYR A 82 -1.85 3.72 9.89
C TYR A 82 -1.64 4.95 8.98
N GLN A 83 -0.66 4.88 8.09
CA GLN A 83 -0.27 5.96 7.20
C GLN A 83 -1.01 5.99 5.86
N GLY A 84 -2.00 5.10 5.66
CA GLY A 84 -2.60 4.91 4.36
C GLY A 84 -1.74 4.02 3.46
N TYR A 85 -2.27 3.67 2.30
CA TYR A 85 -1.45 3.08 1.25
C TYR A 85 -0.57 4.17 0.64
N LYS A 86 0.64 4.35 1.17
CA LYS A 86 1.68 5.03 0.43
C LYS A 86 2.19 4.05 -0.62
N PHE A 87 1.70 4.21 -1.85
CA PHE A 87 2.46 3.67 -2.97
C PHE A 87 3.85 4.28 -2.85
N SER A 88 4.90 3.46 -2.76
CA SER A 88 6.24 4.02 -2.75
C SER A 88 6.41 4.81 -4.04
N ASP A 89 7.12 5.94 -3.99
CA ASP A 89 7.40 6.74 -5.19
C ASP A 89 8.03 5.88 -6.30
N GLY A 90 8.80 4.86 -5.91
CA GLY A 90 9.32 3.83 -6.82
C GLY A 90 8.26 2.92 -7.43
N PHE A 91 7.20 2.56 -6.72
CA PHE A 91 6.07 1.81 -7.28
C PHE A 91 5.27 2.67 -8.27
N VAL A 92 4.94 3.90 -7.89
CA VAL A 92 4.21 4.86 -8.76
C VAL A 92 5.02 5.13 -10.03
N GLY A 93 6.32 5.46 -9.90
CA GLY A 93 7.19 5.66 -11.05
C GLY A 93 7.36 4.41 -11.92
N SER A 94 7.42 3.21 -11.32
CA SER A 94 7.50 1.96 -12.09
C SER A 94 6.20 1.65 -12.84
N LEU A 95 5.05 1.95 -12.26
CA LEU A 95 3.74 1.76 -12.88
C LEU A 95 3.54 2.78 -14.00
N GLN A 96 3.89 4.03 -13.75
CA GLN A 96 3.89 5.10 -14.73
C GLN A 96 4.75 4.73 -15.95
N LYS A 97 5.99 4.30 -15.73
CA LYS A 97 6.88 3.86 -16.80
C LYS A 97 6.25 2.74 -17.64
N LYS A 98 5.66 1.72 -16.98
CA LYS A 98 4.99 0.62 -17.69
C LYS A 98 3.79 1.07 -18.51
N LEU A 99 3.00 2.02 -18.02
CA LEU A 99 1.86 2.57 -18.76
C LEU A 99 2.33 3.36 -19.98
N ILE A 100 3.39 4.16 -19.85
CA ILE A 100 4.00 4.89 -20.98
C ILE A 100 4.56 3.90 -22.01
N ASP A 101 5.32 2.90 -21.56
CA ASP A 101 5.91 1.89 -22.43
C ASP A 101 4.81 1.16 -23.22
N PHE A 102 3.72 0.75 -22.55
CA PHE A 102 2.58 0.11 -23.20
C PHE A 102 1.88 1.03 -24.21
N LYS A 103 1.65 2.31 -23.88
CA LYS A 103 1.11 3.29 -24.84
C LYS A 103 2.00 3.44 -26.07
N ASN A 104 3.32 3.47 -25.87
CA ASN A 104 4.29 3.57 -26.96
C ASN A 104 4.32 2.32 -27.84
N GLU A 105 4.18 1.12 -27.24
CA GLU A 105 4.02 -0.13 -27.99
C GLU A 105 2.75 -0.09 -28.85
N LEU A 106 1.62 0.30 -28.28
CA LEU A 106 0.37 0.43 -29.04
C LEU A 106 0.50 1.45 -30.18
N LYS A 107 1.18 2.58 -29.97
CA LYS A 107 1.44 3.57 -31.04
C LYS A 107 2.32 3.00 -32.15
N ARG A 108 3.43 2.34 -31.79
CA ARG A 108 4.34 1.71 -32.75
C ARG A 108 3.62 0.69 -33.63
N ASP A 109 2.68 -0.04 -33.04
CA ASP A 109 1.94 -1.09 -33.72
C ASP A 109 0.67 -0.55 -34.43
N ASN A 110 0.50 0.78 -34.49
CA ASN A 110 -0.68 1.49 -35.03
C ASN A 110 -2.01 1.11 -34.37
N LEU A 111 -1.95 0.60 -33.14
CA LEU A 111 -3.09 0.21 -32.31
C LEU A 111 -3.53 1.32 -31.35
N TRP A 112 -2.98 2.53 -31.47
CA TRP A 112 -3.36 3.72 -30.68
C TRP A 112 -4.21 4.73 -31.46
N ASP A 113 -4.21 4.64 -32.79
CA ASP A 113 -4.95 5.57 -33.63
C ASP A 113 -6.39 5.07 -33.84
N VAL A 114 -7.39 5.92 -33.70
CA VAL A 114 -8.81 5.59 -33.91
C VAL A 114 -9.15 5.24 -35.37
N SER A 115 -8.18 5.41 -36.26
CA SER A 115 -8.25 4.98 -37.65
C SER A 115 -7.95 3.49 -37.87
N ILE A 116 -7.89 2.62 -36.84
CA ILE A 116 -7.75 1.15 -37.03
C ILE A 116 -8.79 0.70 -38.08
N ILE A 117 -8.29 0.41 -39.27
CA ILE A 117 -9.10 0.09 -40.45
C ILE A 117 -9.72 -1.28 -40.20
N GLY A 118 -11.05 -1.38 -40.26
CA GLY A 118 -11.76 -2.67 -40.20
C GLY A 118 -12.54 -2.97 -38.92
N LEU A 119 -12.64 -2.06 -37.95
CA LEU A 119 -13.52 -2.24 -36.78
C LEU A 119 -14.99 -1.99 -37.14
N SER A 120 -15.88 -2.83 -36.62
CA SER A 120 -17.32 -2.54 -36.56
C SER A 120 -17.60 -1.33 -35.65
N SER A 121 -18.81 -0.76 -35.75
CA SER A 121 -19.22 0.37 -34.91
C SER A 121 -19.13 0.06 -33.41
N GLU A 122 -19.43 -1.19 -33.02
CA GLU A 122 -19.38 -1.62 -31.62
C GLU A 122 -17.94 -1.79 -31.12
N GLU A 123 -17.08 -2.43 -31.92
CA GLU A 123 -15.65 -2.56 -31.58
C GLU A 123 -14.96 -1.20 -31.51
N ARG A 124 -15.31 -0.27 -32.40
CA ARG A 124 -14.84 1.11 -32.35
C ARG A 124 -15.27 1.81 -31.05
N ARG A 125 -16.51 1.62 -30.60
CA ARG A 125 -17.02 2.19 -29.34
C ARG A 125 -16.24 1.66 -28.14
N VAL A 126 -16.09 0.33 -28.05
CA VAL A 126 -15.33 -0.32 -26.97
C VAL A 126 -13.88 0.14 -26.95
N TYR A 127 -13.26 0.27 -28.14
CA TYR A 127 -11.90 0.77 -28.27
C TYR A 127 -11.75 2.22 -27.78
N LEU A 128 -12.67 3.11 -28.15
CA LEU A 128 -12.70 4.49 -27.68
C LEU A 128 -12.84 4.56 -26.15
N GLU A 129 -13.70 3.74 -25.56
CA GLU A 129 -13.84 3.64 -24.09
C GLU A 129 -12.55 3.12 -23.42
N PHE A 130 -11.85 2.17 -24.03
CA PHE A 130 -10.56 1.71 -23.54
C PHE A 130 -9.53 2.86 -23.54
N VAL A 131 -9.40 3.58 -24.65
CA VAL A 131 -8.45 4.70 -24.78
C VAL A 131 -8.76 5.78 -23.74
N ASP A 132 -10.03 6.16 -23.59
CA ASP A 132 -10.46 7.18 -22.62
C ASP A 132 -10.14 6.77 -21.17
N ARG A 133 -10.47 5.53 -20.79
CA ARG A 133 -10.14 5.00 -19.46
C ARG A 133 -8.63 4.90 -19.23
N PHE A 134 -7.86 4.58 -20.26
CA PHE A 134 -6.40 4.49 -20.17
C PHE A 134 -5.78 5.87 -19.96
N GLU A 135 -6.19 6.88 -20.73
CA GLU A 135 -5.73 8.26 -20.56
C GLU A 135 -6.16 8.81 -19.19
N HIS A 136 -7.38 8.49 -18.74
CA HIS A 136 -7.83 8.83 -17.39
C HIS A 136 -6.93 8.19 -16.32
N LEU A 137 -6.62 6.90 -16.43
CA LEU A 137 -5.71 6.20 -15.52
C LEU A 137 -4.32 6.86 -15.52
N MET A 138 -3.78 7.22 -16.67
CA MET A 138 -2.52 7.95 -16.77
C MET A 138 -2.58 9.31 -16.07
N SER A 139 -3.67 10.06 -16.23
CA SER A 139 -3.86 11.37 -15.60
C SER A 139 -3.92 11.32 -14.07
N MET A 140 -4.45 10.23 -13.50
CA MET A 140 -4.54 10.03 -12.04
C MET A 140 -3.18 9.90 -11.36
N PHE A 141 -2.13 9.58 -12.12
CA PHE A 141 -0.76 9.53 -11.59
C PHE A 141 -0.02 10.87 -11.69
N SER A 142 -0.71 11.95 -12.11
CA SER A 142 -0.23 13.35 -12.19
C SER A 142 1.20 13.48 -12.69
N PHE A 143 1.31 13.59 -14.01
CA PHE A 143 2.48 14.10 -14.71
C PHE A 143 2.58 15.61 -14.47
N ASP A 144 3.54 16.07 -13.69
CA ASP A 144 4.17 17.34 -14.02
C ASP A 144 5.10 17.05 -15.20
N GLU A 145 4.68 17.35 -16.43
CA GLU A 145 5.57 17.37 -17.60
C GLU A 145 6.56 18.56 -17.54
N ASN A 146 6.80 19.15 -16.36
CA ASN A 146 7.59 20.37 -16.16
C ASN A 146 8.59 20.30 -14.97
N GLU A 147 9.32 19.19 -14.81
CA GLU A 147 10.62 19.19 -14.11
C GLU A 147 11.75 18.60 -14.97
#